data_AF-A0A542Y3L7-F1
#
_entry.id   AF-A0A542Y3L7-F1
#
_cell.length_a   1.000
_cell.length_b   1.000
_cell.length_c   1.000
_cell.angle_alpha   90.00
_cell.angle_beta   90.00
_cell.angle_gamma   90.00
#
_symmetry.space_group_name_H-M   'P 1'
#
loop_
_entity.id
_entity.type
_entity.pdbx_description
1 polymer ?
#
loop_
_entity_poly.entity_id
_entity_poly.type
_entity_poly.pdbx_seq_one_letter_code
_entity_poly.pdbx_strand_id
1 'polypeptide(L)'
;MSEAQGQRLGGDLHGQQPGQQPAGSTRLARLLFPELAAEADRAFDAAQRTAGTAPVRSRVDAMLDAAALSAREGDLGKAAFSGLDGQEAARLSRGFELAGTVAGWRGLRVPEPEEFWAASVDHAALARALMADAGLIAVPTAYGLGSTGWTELFRAAARLPASSLSLAAPLTLAPEVASEFALLDTVPRGVPGVAVGDVVWTLRLVPGTPKPPLVGLSHSHGPHPTLPEILMLQLMHAAAGEPLVDSSSFTWVHGTLSGGKFAARELFDATERSVRVNTREIGNQGPHLGARPPIG
;
A
#
# COMPACT_ATOMS: atom_id res chain seq x y z
N MET A 1 56.54 37.61 -24.56
CA MET A 1 55.47 38.18 -25.41
C MET A 1 54.28 37.24 -25.29
N SER A 2 53.08 37.54 -24.81
CA SER A 2 52.43 38.69 -24.16
C SER A 2 51.13 38.08 -23.57
N GLU A 3 50.95 38.03 -22.25
CA GLU A 3 49.95 38.79 -21.47
C GLU A 3 48.52 38.92 -22.03
N ALA A 4 47.55 38.38 -21.26
CA ALA A 4 46.27 38.96 -20.76
C ALA A 4 45.42 37.76 -20.25
N GLN A 5 45.12 37.48 -18.97
CA GLN A 5 44.51 38.23 -17.85
C GLN A 5 43.10 38.82 -18.07
N GLY A 6 42.17 38.36 -17.20
CA GLY A 6 40.88 38.96 -16.85
C GLY A 6 39.67 38.08 -17.22
N GLN A 7 38.64 37.84 -16.40
CA GLN A 7 38.30 38.21 -15.03
C GLN A 7 37.05 37.39 -14.62
N ARG A 8 36.85 37.21 -13.30
CA ARG A 8 35.76 36.44 -12.64
C ARG A 8 34.37 37.04 -12.86
N LEU A 9 33.33 36.20 -12.75
CA LEU A 9 32.01 36.36 -12.08
C LEU A 9 31.38 34.93 -12.10
N GLY A 10 30.99 34.27 -11.00
CA GLY A 10 30.03 34.70 -9.99
C GLY A 10 28.63 34.27 -10.43
N GLY A 11 28.13 33.12 -9.95
CA GLY A 11 26.82 32.59 -10.36
C GLY A 11 26.37 31.35 -9.58
N ASP A 12 26.11 31.54 -8.30
CA ASP A 12 25.12 30.88 -7.44
C ASP A 12 24.71 29.42 -7.70
N LEU A 13 25.29 28.56 -6.85
CA LEU A 13 24.67 27.36 -6.31
C LEU A 13 23.34 27.72 -5.62
N HIS A 14 22.21 27.52 -6.31
CA HIS A 14 20.92 27.45 -5.63
C HIS A 14 20.79 26.09 -4.92
N GLY A 15 21.15 26.11 -3.64
CA GLY A 15 20.81 25.06 -2.70
C GLY A 15 19.30 24.90 -2.63
N GLN A 16 18.83 23.69 -2.88
CA GLN A 16 17.53 23.24 -2.40
C GLN A 16 17.56 23.31 -0.86
N GLN A 17 16.82 24.27 -0.30
CA GLN A 17 16.53 24.30 1.13
C GLN A 17 15.75 23.04 1.52
N PRO A 18 16.19 22.26 2.52
CA PRO A 18 15.37 21.23 3.11
C PRO A 18 14.30 21.90 3.98
N GLY A 19 13.03 21.79 3.62
CA GLY A 19 11.95 22.19 4.55
C GLY A 19 10.64 22.73 3.96
N GLN A 20 10.43 22.79 2.65
CA GLN A 20 9.11 23.14 2.12
C GLN A 20 8.23 21.88 1.98
N GLN A 21 7.67 21.44 3.11
CA GLN A 21 6.45 20.64 3.13
C GLN A 21 5.23 21.54 2.82
N PRO A 22 4.14 20.99 2.24
CA PRO A 22 3.03 21.79 1.75
C PRO A 22 2.30 22.47 2.90
N ALA A 23 2.07 23.79 2.79
CA ALA A 23 1.36 24.65 3.75
C ALA A 23 -0.06 24.19 4.17
N GLY A 24 -0.54 23.05 3.63
CA GLY A 24 -1.81 22.43 3.97
C GLY A 24 -1.81 21.66 5.30
N SER A 25 -0.69 21.05 5.73
CA SER A 25 -0.68 20.23 6.97
C SER A 25 -0.85 21.08 8.23
N THR A 26 -0.11 22.20 8.31
CA THR A 26 -0.15 23.11 9.45
C THR A 26 -1.51 23.80 9.59
N ARG A 27 -2.20 24.06 8.47
CA ARG A 27 -3.55 24.66 8.49
C ARG A 27 -4.59 23.69 9.05
N LEU A 28 -4.51 22.40 8.71
CA LEU A 28 -5.38 21.36 9.24
C LEU A 28 -5.10 21.11 10.74
N ALA A 29 -3.83 21.06 11.14
CA ALA A 29 -3.45 20.89 12.55
C ALA A 29 -4.02 22.00 13.45
N ARG A 30 -4.01 23.25 12.98
CA ARG A 30 -4.57 24.40 13.72
C ARG A 30 -6.10 24.39 13.77
N LEU A 31 -6.78 23.76 12.80
CA LEU A 31 -8.22 23.55 12.81
C LEU A 31 -8.64 22.45 13.80
N LEU A 32 -7.86 21.37 13.87
CA LEU A 32 -8.15 20.22 14.74
C LEU A 32 -7.76 20.48 16.21
N PHE A 33 -6.74 21.28 16.47
CA PHE A 33 -6.25 21.59 17.82
C PHE A 33 -6.16 23.10 18.08
N PRO A 34 -7.30 23.82 18.08
CA PRO A 34 -7.30 25.29 18.19
C PRO A 34 -6.74 25.79 19.52
N GLU A 35 -6.98 25.09 20.62
CA GLU A 35 -6.45 25.39 21.95
C GLU A 35 -4.91 25.28 21.99
N LEU A 36 -4.36 24.20 21.42
CA LEU A 36 -2.92 23.95 21.35
C LEU A 36 -2.22 24.95 20.41
N ALA A 37 -2.86 25.28 19.29
CA ALA A 37 -2.38 26.30 18.37
C ALA A 37 -2.34 27.68 19.05
N ALA A 38 -3.38 28.04 19.83
CA ALA A 38 -3.42 29.28 20.59
C ALA A 38 -2.43 29.30 21.76
N GLU A 39 -2.15 28.16 22.40
CA GLU A 39 -1.08 28.04 23.40
C GLU A 39 0.31 28.21 22.78
N ALA A 40 0.55 27.60 21.62
CA ALA A 40 1.79 27.76 20.87
C ALA A 40 2.01 29.21 20.40
N ASP A 41 0.97 29.88 19.91
CA ASP A 41 1.03 31.31 19.54
C ASP A 41 1.34 32.18 20.77
N ARG A 42 0.68 31.94 21.91
CA ARG A 42 0.93 32.67 23.15
C ARG A 42 2.35 32.47 23.67
N ALA A 43 2.87 31.24 23.61
CA ALA A 43 4.24 30.93 23.99
C ALA A 43 5.25 31.61 23.05
N PHE A 44 4.95 31.67 21.75
CA PHE A 44 5.75 32.36 20.75
C PHE A 44 5.78 33.87 21.00
N ASP A 45 4.63 34.50 21.19
CA ASP A 45 4.51 35.94 21.47
C ASP A 45 5.18 36.32 22.79
N ALA A 46 5.13 35.45 23.81
CA ALA A 46 5.85 35.64 25.07
C ALA A 46 7.37 35.54 24.89
N ALA A 47 7.85 34.55 24.13
CA ALA A 47 9.27 34.38 23.82
C ALA A 47 9.82 35.56 22.99
N GLN A 48 9.05 36.05 22.01
CA GLN A 48 9.44 37.17 21.15
C GLN A 48 9.57 38.47 21.94
N ARG A 49 8.67 38.70 22.91
CA ARG A 49 8.71 39.85 23.83
C ARG A 49 9.88 39.80 24.83
N THR A 50 10.39 38.61 25.14
CA THR A 50 11.41 38.43 26.20
C THR A 50 12.83 38.35 25.64
N ALA A 51 13.02 37.79 24.43
CA ALA A 51 14.34 37.51 23.88
C ALA A 51 14.80 38.44 22.76
N GLY A 52 13.92 39.25 22.15
CA GLY A 52 14.27 40.12 21.01
C GLY A 52 14.70 39.37 19.73
N THR A 53 14.85 38.05 19.78
CA THR A 53 15.08 37.15 18.67
C THR A 53 13.87 36.23 18.53
N ALA A 54 13.27 36.23 17.34
CA ALA A 54 12.16 35.34 17.03
C ALA A 54 12.63 33.87 17.13
N PRO A 55 11.93 32.99 17.86
CA PRO A 55 12.14 31.56 17.74
C PRO A 55 11.89 31.14 16.28
N VAL A 56 12.61 30.15 15.79
CA VAL A 56 12.43 29.66 14.41
C VAL A 56 11.05 29.02 14.31
N ARG A 57 10.14 29.67 13.58
CA ARG A 57 8.75 29.25 13.30
C ARG A 57 8.64 27.76 12.92
N SER A 58 9.68 27.23 12.26
CA SER A 58 9.79 25.82 11.86
C SER A 58 9.70 24.81 13.02
N ARG A 59 10.10 25.16 14.24
CA ARG A 59 10.02 24.23 15.38
C ARG A 59 8.60 24.06 15.90
N VAL A 60 7.80 25.13 15.85
CA VAL A 60 6.38 25.10 16.24
C VAL A 60 5.56 24.38 15.18
N ASP A 61 5.83 24.66 13.90
CA ASP A 61 5.18 23.95 12.79
C ASP A 61 5.51 22.45 12.85
N ALA A 62 6.77 22.07 13.11
CA ALA A 62 7.15 20.68 13.30
C ALA A 62 6.48 20.01 14.52
N MET A 63 6.23 20.75 15.61
CA MET A 63 5.48 20.24 16.76
C MET A 63 3.99 20.06 16.44
N LEU A 64 3.39 20.96 15.66
CA LEU A 64 2.00 20.85 15.21
C LEU A 64 1.83 19.71 14.20
N ASP A 65 2.77 19.53 13.28
CA ASP A 65 2.79 18.41 12.36
C ASP A 65 2.99 17.09 13.11
N ALA A 66 3.88 17.04 14.12
CA ALA A 66 4.04 15.87 14.98
C ALA A 66 2.78 15.58 15.82
N ALA A 67 2.08 16.60 16.30
CA ALA A 67 0.82 16.44 17.03
C ALA A 67 -0.33 15.98 16.10
N ALA A 68 -0.40 16.49 14.88
CA ALA A 68 -1.37 16.05 13.88
C ALA A 68 -1.09 14.62 13.40
N LEU A 69 0.18 14.25 13.22
CA LEU A 69 0.61 12.89 12.95
C LEU A 69 0.25 11.98 14.12
N SER A 70 0.60 12.36 15.35
CA SER A 70 0.30 11.59 16.57
C SER A 70 -1.21 11.45 16.81
N ALA A 71 -2.02 12.44 16.46
CA ALA A 71 -3.48 12.35 16.52
C ALA A 71 -4.05 11.40 15.47
N ARG A 72 -3.53 11.46 14.23
CA ARG A 72 -3.85 10.51 13.16
C ARG A 72 -3.41 9.08 13.46
N GLU A 73 -2.32 8.89 14.20
CA GLU A 73 -1.83 7.58 14.63
C GLU A 73 -2.48 7.12 15.97
N GLY A 74 -3.13 8.04 16.68
CA GLY A 74 -3.78 7.82 17.97
C GLY A 74 -5.29 7.55 17.87
N ASP A 75 -6.05 7.99 18.88
CA ASP A 75 -7.48 7.66 19.00
C ASP A 75 -8.37 8.30 17.92
N LEU A 76 -7.93 9.40 17.30
CA LEU A 76 -8.63 10.02 16.16
C LEU A 76 -8.41 9.25 14.85
N GLY A 77 -7.25 8.62 14.65
CA GLY A 77 -7.05 7.66 13.54
C GLY A 77 -7.89 6.41 13.67
N LYS A 78 -8.06 5.94 14.91
CA LYS A 78 -8.99 4.85 15.23
C LYS A 78 -10.46 5.26 15.07
N ALA A 79 -10.77 6.56 15.01
CA ALA A 79 -12.13 7.03 14.81
C ALA A 79 -12.72 6.63 13.45
N ALA A 80 -11.87 6.45 12.43
CA ALA A 80 -12.25 5.86 11.13
C ALA A 80 -12.86 4.46 11.26
N PHE A 81 -12.53 3.78 12.37
CA PHE A 81 -13.00 2.46 12.75
C PHE A 81 -13.84 2.51 14.04
N SER A 82 -14.38 3.66 14.44
CA SER A 82 -15.11 3.85 15.72
C SER A 82 -16.39 3.03 15.91
N GLY A 83 -16.80 2.23 14.91
CA GLY A 83 -17.86 1.22 15.00
C GLY A 83 -17.36 -0.23 15.02
N LEU A 84 -16.03 -0.43 15.04
CA LEU A 84 -15.36 -1.72 15.10
C LEU A 84 -14.65 -1.84 16.45
N ASP A 85 -15.01 -2.84 17.23
CA ASP A 85 -14.42 -3.04 18.55
C ASP A 85 -13.01 -3.67 18.45
N GLY A 86 -12.17 -3.42 19.46
CA GLY A 86 -11.07 -4.32 19.83
C GLY A 86 -9.99 -4.59 18.76
N GLN A 87 -9.76 -5.87 18.49
CA GLN A 87 -8.62 -6.38 17.70
C GLN A 87 -8.84 -6.23 16.19
N GLU A 88 -10.08 -6.14 15.76
CA GLU A 88 -10.49 -6.05 14.35
C GLU A 88 -10.11 -4.69 13.76
N ALA A 89 -10.37 -3.61 14.50
CA ALA A 89 -9.93 -2.27 14.13
C ALA A 89 -8.40 -2.22 13.97
N ALA A 90 -7.65 -2.80 14.90
CA ALA A 90 -6.19 -2.86 14.82
C ALA A 90 -5.71 -3.66 13.58
N ARG A 91 -6.40 -4.74 13.22
CA ARG A 91 -6.08 -5.54 12.02
C ARG A 91 -6.39 -4.78 10.71
N LEU A 92 -7.48 -4.03 10.67
CA LEU A 92 -7.76 -3.12 9.55
C LEU A 92 -6.72 -2.01 9.46
N SER A 93 -6.43 -1.31 10.56
CA SER A 93 -5.39 -0.28 10.63
C SER A 93 -4.05 -0.81 10.12
N ARG A 94 -3.61 -1.98 10.60
CA ARG A 94 -2.38 -2.64 10.12
C ARG A 94 -2.40 -2.85 8.60
N GLY A 95 -3.50 -3.32 8.04
CA GLY A 95 -3.64 -3.50 6.60
C GLY A 95 -3.44 -2.19 5.82
N PHE A 96 -4.05 -1.10 6.28
CA PHE A 96 -3.90 0.23 5.69
C PHE A 96 -2.50 0.82 5.88
N GLU A 97 -1.87 0.65 7.03
CA GLU A 97 -0.49 1.08 7.29
C GLU A 97 0.51 0.40 6.35
N LEU A 98 0.38 -0.91 6.17
CA LEU A 98 1.24 -1.69 5.27
C LEU A 98 0.98 -1.31 3.81
N ALA A 99 -0.28 -1.20 3.39
CA ALA A 99 -0.63 -0.73 2.06
C ALA A 99 -0.10 0.70 1.81
N GLY A 100 -0.16 1.58 2.83
CA GLY A 100 0.39 2.93 2.79
C GLY A 100 1.91 2.94 2.60
N THR A 101 2.61 2.03 3.28
CA THR A 101 4.06 1.84 3.11
C THR A 101 4.39 1.42 1.67
N VAL A 102 3.67 0.42 1.13
CA VAL A 102 3.84 -0.07 -0.24
C VAL A 102 3.54 1.04 -1.26
N ALA A 103 2.42 1.73 -1.10
CA ALA A 103 2.00 2.85 -1.94
C ALA A 103 3.03 3.99 -1.93
N GLY A 104 3.60 4.28 -0.77
CA GLY A 104 4.64 5.29 -0.56
C GLY A 104 5.90 5.05 -1.40
N TRP A 105 6.26 3.79 -1.70
CA TRP A 105 7.42 3.48 -2.56
C TRP A 105 7.27 4.01 -4.00
N ARG A 106 6.05 4.30 -4.44
CA ARG A 106 5.74 4.86 -5.76
C ARG A 106 4.98 6.19 -5.68
N GLY A 107 4.91 6.81 -4.50
CA GLY A 107 4.18 8.07 -4.30
C GLY A 107 2.67 7.96 -4.56
N LEU A 108 2.09 6.76 -4.41
CA LEU A 108 0.65 6.56 -4.49
C LEU A 108 0.00 6.94 -3.16
N ARG A 109 -1.25 7.42 -3.24
CA ARG A 109 -2.09 7.68 -2.06
C ARG A 109 -3.08 6.54 -1.90
N VAL A 110 -3.04 5.86 -0.76
CA VAL A 110 -4.12 4.94 -0.36
C VAL A 110 -5.33 5.77 0.08
N PRO A 111 -6.55 5.47 -0.37
CA PRO A 111 -7.75 6.09 0.17
C PRO A 111 -7.87 5.86 1.67
N GLU A 112 -8.42 6.82 2.38
CA GLU A 112 -8.77 6.64 3.79
C GLU A 112 -9.92 5.62 3.92
N PRO A 113 -10.05 4.89 5.04
CA PRO A 113 -11.11 3.91 5.24
C PRO A 113 -12.52 4.44 4.92
N GLU A 114 -12.80 5.69 5.29
CA GLU A 114 -14.07 6.37 5.05
C GLU A 114 -14.43 6.53 3.58
N GLU A 115 -13.43 6.65 2.71
CA GLU A 115 -13.66 6.71 1.26
C GLU A 115 -14.17 5.36 0.74
N PHE A 116 -13.70 4.23 1.29
CA PHE A 116 -14.23 2.91 0.96
C PHE A 116 -15.65 2.72 1.48
N TRP A 117 -15.95 3.19 2.69
CA TRP A 117 -17.31 3.15 3.24
C TRP A 117 -18.28 3.96 2.38
N ALA A 118 -17.87 5.17 1.96
CA ALA A 118 -18.65 6.01 1.06
C ALA A 118 -18.83 5.38 -0.33
N ALA A 119 -17.86 4.58 -0.77
CA ALA A 119 -17.95 3.78 -1.99
C ALA A 119 -18.80 2.51 -1.84
N SER A 120 -19.52 2.32 -0.72
CA SER A 120 -20.39 1.16 -0.44
C SER A 120 -19.67 -0.14 -0.05
N VAL A 121 -18.43 -0.07 0.45
CA VAL A 121 -17.83 -1.23 1.11
C VAL A 121 -18.52 -1.49 2.46
N ASP A 122 -18.98 -2.71 2.70
CA ASP A 122 -19.66 -3.10 3.95
C ASP A 122 -18.64 -3.36 5.09
N HIS A 123 -18.27 -2.31 5.82
CA HIS A 123 -17.36 -2.41 6.98
C HIS A 123 -17.81 -3.42 8.02
N ALA A 124 -19.12 -3.54 8.25
CA ALA A 124 -19.65 -4.44 9.25
C ALA A 124 -19.47 -5.90 8.81
N ALA A 125 -19.63 -6.20 7.52
CA ALA A 125 -19.31 -7.51 6.96
C ALA A 125 -17.82 -7.83 7.04
N LEU A 126 -16.94 -6.87 6.69
CA LEU A 126 -15.49 -7.08 6.81
C LEU A 126 -15.07 -7.34 8.27
N ALA A 127 -15.59 -6.57 9.21
CA ALA A 127 -15.29 -6.77 10.63
C ALA A 127 -15.76 -8.14 11.14
N ARG A 128 -17.00 -8.55 10.81
CA ARG A 128 -17.49 -9.91 11.15
C ARG A 128 -16.60 -11.01 10.58
N ALA A 129 -16.13 -10.84 9.35
CA ALA A 129 -15.23 -11.80 8.73
C ALA A 129 -13.86 -11.86 9.43
N LEU A 130 -13.30 -10.70 9.80
CA LEU A 130 -12.06 -10.64 10.59
C LEU A 130 -12.24 -11.32 11.96
N MET A 131 -13.35 -11.09 12.66
CA MET A 131 -13.65 -11.79 13.93
C MET A 131 -13.69 -13.31 13.75
N ALA A 132 -14.27 -13.78 12.64
CA ALA A 132 -14.46 -15.20 12.37
C ALA A 132 -13.17 -15.92 11.95
N ASP A 133 -12.22 -15.22 11.32
CA ASP A 133 -10.99 -15.80 10.81
C ASP A 133 -9.77 -14.90 11.04
N ALA A 134 -8.88 -15.35 11.93
CA ALA A 134 -7.62 -14.69 12.26
C ALA A 134 -6.61 -14.68 11.11
N GLY A 135 -6.77 -15.56 10.11
CA GLY A 135 -5.92 -15.64 8.93
C GLY A 135 -6.24 -14.61 7.85
N LEU A 136 -7.32 -13.84 7.97
CA LEU A 136 -7.69 -12.81 7.02
C LEU A 136 -6.90 -11.52 7.23
N ILE A 137 -6.45 -10.92 6.12
CA ILE A 137 -5.76 -9.63 6.08
C ILE A 137 -6.59 -8.67 5.23
N ALA A 138 -6.77 -7.43 5.70
CA ALA A 138 -7.36 -6.36 4.90
C ALA A 138 -6.37 -5.85 3.87
N VAL A 139 -6.72 -5.95 2.58
CA VAL A 139 -5.82 -5.62 1.47
C VAL A 139 -6.40 -4.48 0.63
N PRO A 140 -6.15 -3.20 1.00
CA PRO A 140 -6.38 -2.07 0.11
C PRO A 140 -5.50 -2.24 -1.13
N THR A 141 -6.11 -2.38 -2.30
CA THR A 141 -5.41 -2.76 -3.53
C THR A 141 -5.68 -1.77 -4.65
N ALA A 142 -4.63 -1.27 -5.28
CA ALA A 142 -4.74 -0.43 -6.48
C ALA A 142 -4.82 -1.27 -7.76
N TYR A 143 -5.73 -0.90 -8.65
CA TYR A 143 -5.92 -1.49 -9.97
C TYR A 143 -5.54 -0.48 -11.05
N GLY A 144 -5.04 -0.99 -12.18
CA GLY A 144 -4.63 -0.17 -13.33
C GLY A 144 -3.19 0.31 -13.27
N LEU A 145 -2.36 -0.25 -12.38
CA LEU A 145 -0.92 0.07 -12.31
C LEU A 145 -0.14 -0.48 -13.51
N GLY A 146 -0.65 -1.53 -14.15
CA GLY A 146 0.00 -2.29 -15.19
C GLY A 146 1.19 -3.12 -14.68
N SER A 147 1.69 -4.02 -15.53
CA SER A 147 2.82 -4.90 -15.21
C SER A 147 4.08 -4.13 -14.80
N THR A 148 4.31 -2.96 -15.41
CA THR A 148 5.46 -2.10 -15.10
C THR A 148 5.35 -1.54 -13.68
N GLY A 149 4.17 -1.05 -13.28
CA GLY A 149 3.98 -0.49 -11.94
C GLY A 149 4.14 -1.51 -10.83
N TRP A 150 3.57 -2.71 -11.02
CA TRP A 150 3.78 -3.81 -10.08
C TRP A 150 5.24 -4.24 -10.00
N THR A 151 5.93 -4.34 -11.15
CA THR A 151 7.36 -4.69 -11.19
C THR A 151 8.21 -3.67 -10.42
N GLU A 152 7.90 -2.37 -10.54
CA GLU A 152 8.59 -1.31 -9.79
C GLU A 152 8.40 -1.45 -8.27
N LEU A 153 7.18 -1.74 -7.81
CA LEU A 153 6.90 -1.98 -6.39
C LEU A 153 7.69 -3.19 -5.86
N PHE A 154 7.74 -4.29 -6.60
CA PHE A 154 8.54 -5.46 -6.24
C PHE A 154 10.05 -5.17 -6.21
N ARG A 155 10.55 -4.33 -7.12
CA ARG A 155 11.95 -3.85 -7.08
C ARG A 155 12.21 -2.96 -5.86
N ALA A 156 11.26 -2.12 -5.45
CA ALA A 156 11.38 -1.34 -4.22
C ALA A 156 11.41 -2.25 -3.00
N ALA A 157 10.49 -3.22 -2.92
CA ALA A 157 10.45 -4.21 -1.84
C ALA A 157 11.75 -5.04 -1.75
N ALA A 158 12.35 -5.41 -2.88
CA ALA A 158 13.61 -6.15 -2.93
C ALA A 158 14.81 -5.39 -2.33
N ARG A 159 14.74 -4.05 -2.26
CA ARG A 159 15.79 -3.20 -1.70
C ARG A 159 15.66 -2.99 -0.19
N LEU A 160 14.61 -3.51 0.45
CA LEU A 160 14.48 -3.43 1.90
C LEU A 160 15.61 -4.23 2.58
N PRO A 161 16.17 -3.74 3.71
CA PRO A 161 17.35 -4.34 4.36
C PRO A 161 17.23 -5.83 4.72
N ALA A 162 16.02 -6.35 4.91
CA ALA A 162 15.74 -7.75 5.23
C ALA A 162 14.83 -8.44 4.20
N SER A 163 14.80 -7.94 2.95
CA SER A 163 13.89 -8.47 1.94
C SER A 163 14.19 -9.93 1.59
N SER A 164 13.15 -10.76 1.58
CA SER A 164 13.21 -12.14 1.07
C SER A 164 13.27 -12.20 -0.46
N LEU A 165 13.04 -11.09 -1.16
CA LEU A 165 13.01 -11.01 -2.62
C LEU A 165 14.41 -10.81 -3.24
N SER A 166 14.58 -11.31 -4.47
CA SER A 166 15.77 -11.13 -5.29
C SER A 166 15.84 -9.73 -5.88
N LEU A 167 17.02 -9.10 -5.87
CA LEU A 167 17.24 -7.82 -6.55
C LEU A 167 17.17 -7.92 -8.08
N ALA A 168 17.43 -9.10 -8.64
CA ALA A 168 17.50 -9.29 -10.09
C ALA A 168 16.11 -9.39 -10.73
N ALA A 169 15.24 -10.22 -10.15
CA ALA A 169 13.90 -10.49 -10.67
C ALA A 169 12.92 -10.78 -9.52
N PRO A 170 12.51 -9.76 -8.74
CA PRO A 170 11.62 -9.97 -7.60
C PRO A 170 10.19 -10.36 -7.99
N LEU A 171 9.77 -9.99 -9.21
CA LEU A 171 8.52 -10.40 -9.84
C LEU A 171 8.84 -10.95 -11.24
N THR A 172 8.36 -12.16 -11.52
CA THR A 172 8.53 -12.83 -12.81
C THR A 172 7.15 -13.15 -13.38
N LEU A 173 6.86 -12.64 -14.57
CA LEU A 173 5.61 -12.86 -15.28
C LEU A 173 5.86 -13.77 -16.50
N ALA A 174 5.03 -14.79 -16.68
CA ALA A 174 5.00 -15.55 -17.91
C ALA A 174 4.63 -14.65 -19.11
N PRO A 175 5.11 -14.92 -20.33
CA PRO A 175 4.85 -14.08 -21.50
C PRO A 175 3.36 -13.80 -21.74
N GLU A 176 2.50 -14.80 -21.57
CA GLU A 176 1.06 -14.68 -21.77
C GLU A 176 0.44 -13.74 -20.73
N VAL A 177 0.83 -13.88 -19.46
CA VAL A 177 0.41 -13.00 -18.36
C VAL A 177 0.87 -11.57 -18.63
N ALA A 178 2.11 -11.38 -19.09
CA ALA A 178 2.63 -10.05 -19.40
C ALA A 178 1.88 -9.40 -20.57
N SER A 179 1.53 -10.18 -21.59
CA SER A 179 0.81 -9.69 -22.78
C SER A 179 -0.64 -9.31 -22.50
N GLU A 180 -1.30 -10.02 -21.58
CA GLU A 180 -2.71 -9.85 -21.24
C GLU A 180 -2.89 -9.26 -19.83
N PHE A 181 -1.84 -8.65 -19.26
CA PHE A 181 -1.82 -8.20 -17.86
C PHE A 181 -2.98 -7.25 -17.55
N ALA A 182 -3.34 -6.39 -18.50
CA ALA A 182 -4.44 -5.44 -18.37
C ALA A 182 -5.77 -6.12 -18.04
N LEU A 183 -6.02 -7.37 -18.50
CA LEU A 183 -7.22 -8.13 -18.17
C LEU A 183 -7.25 -8.61 -16.72
N LEU A 184 -6.07 -8.84 -16.12
CA LEU A 184 -5.92 -9.30 -14.74
C LEU A 184 -5.84 -8.14 -13.74
N ASP A 185 -5.56 -6.93 -14.23
CA ASP A 185 -5.42 -5.68 -13.47
C ASP A 185 -6.70 -4.83 -13.53
N THR A 186 -7.85 -5.46 -13.82
CA THR A 186 -9.17 -4.80 -13.78
C THR A 186 -9.90 -5.09 -12.48
N VAL A 187 -10.61 -4.09 -11.97
CA VAL A 187 -11.52 -4.27 -10.82
C VAL A 187 -12.60 -5.31 -11.16
N PRO A 188 -12.79 -6.35 -10.33
CA PRO A 188 -13.82 -7.35 -10.57
C PRO A 188 -15.21 -6.74 -10.58
N ARG A 189 -16.10 -7.28 -11.40
CA ARG A 189 -17.48 -6.81 -11.49
C ARG A 189 -18.17 -6.91 -10.13
N GLY A 190 -18.77 -5.80 -9.69
CA GLY A 190 -19.53 -5.75 -8.44
C GLY A 190 -18.68 -5.48 -7.20
N VAL A 191 -17.35 -5.38 -7.33
CA VAL A 191 -16.48 -4.94 -6.23
C VAL A 191 -16.45 -3.41 -6.18
N PRO A 192 -16.80 -2.78 -5.05
CA PRO A 192 -16.74 -1.33 -4.93
C PRO A 192 -15.30 -0.80 -4.99
N GLY A 193 -15.13 0.39 -5.56
CA GLY A 193 -13.81 1.00 -5.74
C GLY A 193 -13.81 2.52 -5.61
N VAL A 194 -12.67 3.05 -5.16
CA VAL A 194 -12.40 4.48 -4.98
C VAL A 194 -11.36 4.91 -6.02
N ALA A 195 -11.72 5.86 -6.89
CA ALA A 195 -10.80 6.40 -7.87
C ALA A 195 -9.86 7.43 -7.23
N VAL A 196 -8.54 7.26 -7.40
CA VAL A 196 -7.52 8.19 -6.91
C VAL A 196 -6.45 8.38 -7.99
N GLY A 197 -6.46 9.53 -8.65
CA GLY A 197 -5.63 9.73 -9.84
C GLY A 197 -6.03 8.77 -10.94
N ASP A 198 -5.05 8.06 -11.51
CA ASP A 198 -5.25 7.14 -12.63
C ASP A 198 -5.53 5.68 -12.21
N VAL A 199 -5.66 5.42 -10.90
CA VAL A 199 -5.89 4.07 -10.36
C VAL A 199 -7.22 3.99 -9.61
N VAL A 200 -7.78 2.79 -9.56
CA VAL A 200 -8.95 2.48 -8.73
C VAL A 200 -8.52 1.60 -7.58
N TRP A 201 -8.86 1.98 -6.36
CA TRP A 201 -8.58 1.22 -5.16
C TRP A 201 -9.79 0.41 -4.73
N THR A 202 -9.60 -0.85 -4.37
CA THR A 202 -10.62 -1.67 -3.71
C THR A 202 -10.15 -2.11 -2.33
N LEU A 203 -11.07 -2.52 -1.47
CA LEU A 203 -10.76 -3.09 -0.16
C LEU A 203 -11.48 -4.44 -0.04
N ARG A 204 -10.70 -5.52 0.08
CA ARG A 204 -11.22 -6.86 0.39
C ARG A 204 -10.31 -7.54 1.42
N LEU A 205 -10.84 -8.55 2.10
CA LEU A 205 -10.07 -9.43 2.96
C LEU A 205 -9.56 -10.60 2.14
N VAL A 206 -8.27 -10.89 2.27
CA VAL A 206 -7.63 -12.03 1.60
C VAL A 206 -6.98 -12.91 2.66
N PRO A 207 -7.13 -14.24 2.61
CA PRO A 207 -6.37 -15.15 3.47
C PRO A 207 -4.86 -14.91 3.32
N GLY A 208 -4.18 -14.57 4.42
CA GLY A 208 -2.75 -14.26 4.51
C GLY A 208 -1.88 -15.37 5.12
N THR A 209 -2.45 -16.55 5.36
CA THR A 209 -1.69 -17.70 5.88
C THR A 209 -0.59 -18.14 4.91
N PRO A 210 0.51 -18.78 5.34
CA PRO A 210 1.64 -19.11 4.46
C PRO A 210 1.32 -20.00 3.26
N LYS A 211 0.23 -20.79 3.33
CA LYS A 211 -0.24 -21.69 2.27
C LYS A 211 -1.70 -21.37 1.94
N PRO A 212 -2.17 -21.63 0.71
CA PRO A 212 -3.56 -21.36 0.40
C PRO A 212 -4.45 -22.28 1.23
N PRO A 213 -5.56 -21.77 1.80
CA PRO A 213 -6.42 -22.56 2.68
C PRO A 213 -7.14 -23.71 1.96
N LEU A 214 -7.34 -23.58 0.64
CA LEU A 214 -7.95 -24.59 -0.21
C LEU A 214 -6.93 -25.07 -1.24
N VAL A 215 -6.74 -26.39 -1.36
CA VAL A 215 -5.80 -27.02 -2.31
C VAL A 215 -6.49 -28.14 -3.08
N GLY A 216 -5.90 -28.59 -4.19
CA GLY A 216 -6.49 -29.62 -5.02
C GLY A 216 -7.67 -29.12 -5.84
N LEU A 217 -7.77 -27.82 -6.14
CA LEU A 217 -8.93 -27.25 -6.83
C LEU A 217 -8.60 -26.84 -8.27
N SER A 218 -9.55 -27.01 -9.18
CA SER A 218 -9.51 -26.34 -10.49
C SER A 218 -9.98 -24.90 -10.37
N HIS A 219 -9.75 -24.09 -11.41
CA HIS A 219 -10.12 -22.66 -11.41
C HIS A 219 -11.63 -22.43 -11.25
N SER A 220 -12.49 -23.38 -11.61
CA SER A 220 -13.94 -23.21 -11.46
C SER A 220 -14.45 -23.23 -10.01
N HIS A 221 -13.62 -23.60 -9.02
CA HIS A 221 -14.04 -23.87 -7.64
C HIS A 221 -13.98 -22.68 -6.67
N GLY A 222 -13.64 -21.47 -7.12
CA GLY A 222 -13.53 -20.33 -6.22
C GLY A 222 -14.18 -19.07 -6.77
N PRO A 223 -14.57 -18.13 -5.89
CA PRO A 223 -14.00 -16.80 -6.05
C PRO A 223 -12.49 -16.87 -5.76
N HIS A 224 -11.69 -16.27 -6.62
CA HIS A 224 -10.23 -16.18 -6.48
C HIS A 224 -9.82 -14.75 -6.17
N PRO A 225 -8.66 -14.53 -5.51
CA PRO A 225 -8.11 -13.18 -5.40
C PRO A 225 -7.74 -12.67 -6.79
N THR A 226 -7.78 -11.37 -7.00
CA THR A 226 -7.26 -10.78 -8.25
C THR A 226 -5.74 -10.80 -8.26
N LEU A 227 -5.15 -10.54 -9.43
CA LEU A 227 -3.69 -10.42 -9.52
C LEU A 227 -3.20 -9.25 -8.66
N PRO A 228 -3.78 -8.04 -8.76
CA PRO A 228 -3.48 -6.94 -7.85
C PRO A 228 -3.52 -7.30 -6.37
N GLU A 229 -4.51 -8.07 -5.92
CA GLU A 229 -4.67 -8.40 -4.50
C GLU A 229 -3.58 -9.32 -3.99
N ILE A 230 -3.28 -10.40 -4.73
CA ILE A 230 -2.23 -11.31 -4.29
C ILE A 230 -0.85 -10.64 -4.36
N LEU A 231 -0.62 -9.76 -5.35
CA LEU A 231 0.61 -8.98 -5.45
C LEU A 231 0.74 -7.96 -4.31
N MET A 232 -0.35 -7.24 -3.98
CA MET A 232 -0.38 -6.33 -2.84
C MET A 232 -0.14 -7.07 -1.53
N LEU A 233 -0.79 -8.21 -1.33
CA LEU A 233 -0.59 -9.06 -0.15
C LEU A 233 0.88 -9.46 0.02
N GLN A 234 1.54 -9.93 -1.04
CA GLN A 234 2.97 -10.25 -1.02
C GLN A 234 3.82 -9.02 -0.63
N LEU A 235 3.52 -7.84 -1.20
CA LEU A 235 4.25 -6.61 -0.89
C LEU A 235 4.01 -6.12 0.54
N MET A 236 2.81 -6.30 1.08
CA MET A 236 2.48 -5.99 2.48
C MET A 236 3.26 -6.90 3.44
N HIS A 237 3.34 -8.20 3.14
CA HIS A 237 4.20 -9.13 3.90
C HIS A 237 5.67 -8.70 3.83
N ALA A 238 6.18 -8.31 2.66
CA ALA A 238 7.53 -7.79 2.51
C ALA A 238 7.76 -6.49 3.31
N ALA A 239 6.80 -5.56 3.29
CA ALA A 239 6.86 -4.32 4.06
C ALA A 239 6.85 -4.58 5.58
N ALA A 240 6.13 -5.60 6.02
CA ALA A 240 6.07 -6.02 7.41
C ALA A 240 7.31 -6.81 7.88
N GLY A 241 8.20 -7.23 6.97
CA GLY A 241 9.27 -8.18 7.28
C GLY A 241 8.74 -9.59 7.61
N GLU A 242 7.54 -9.91 7.15
CA GLU A 242 6.86 -11.19 7.36
C GLU A 242 7.17 -12.16 6.20
N PRO A 243 7.07 -13.49 6.42
CA PRO A 243 7.24 -14.46 5.34
C PRO A 243 6.23 -14.23 4.22
N LEU A 244 6.70 -14.29 2.98
CA LEU A 244 5.84 -14.26 1.78
C LEU A 244 4.92 -15.49 1.75
N VAL A 245 3.75 -15.33 1.15
CA VAL A 245 2.75 -16.40 1.02
C VAL A 245 3.08 -17.32 -0.15
N ASP A 246 2.49 -18.52 -0.14
CA ASP A 246 2.48 -19.44 -1.29
C ASP A 246 3.86 -19.96 -1.71
N SER A 247 4.73 -20.26 -0.74
CA SER A 247 6.08 -20.78 -1.00
C SER A 247 6.17 -22.22 -1.49
N SER A 248 5.07 -22.97 -1.42
CA SER A 248 5.03 -24.42 -1.70
C SER A 248 3.79 -24.88 -2.43
N SER A 249 2.91 -23.95 -2.83
CA SER A 249 1.68 -24.20 -3.55
C SER A 249 1.34 -22.97 -4.36
N PHE A 250 0.67 -23.17 -5.49
CA PHE A 250 0.20 -22.10 -6.33
C PHE A 250 -1.20 -21.67 -5.91
N THR A 251 -1.47 -20.38 -5.99
CA THR A 251 -2.81 -19.81 -5.82
C THR A 251 -3.37 -19.37 -7.17
N TRP A 252 -4.57 -19.85 -7.50
CA TRP A 252 -5.33 -19.37 -8.65
C TRP A 252 -5.69 -17.89 -8.50
N VAL A 253 -5.72 -17.20 -9.64
CA VAL A 253 -6.06 -15.78 -9.73
C VAL A 253 -7.37 -15.61 -10.51
N HIS A 254 -8.15 -14.60 -10.12
CA HIS A 254 -9.38 -14.22 -10.78
C HIS A 254 -9.14 -13.78 -12.23
N GLY A 255 -10.12 -14.08 -13.09
CA GLY A 255 -10.04 -13.78 -14.52
C GLY A 255 -9.52 -14.95 -15.34
N THR A 256 -9.57 -14.79 -16.65
CA THR A 256 -9.10 -15.77 -17.61
C THR A 256 -8.31 -15.07 -18.71
N LEU A 257 -7.40 -15.80 -19.34
CA LEU A 257 -6.52 -15.34 -20.40
C LEU A 257 -6.78 -16.14 -21.68
N SER A 258 -6.33 -15.58 -22.79
CA SER A 258 -6.34 -16.21 -24.11
C SER A 258 -7.72 -16.74 -24.49
N GLY A 259 -8.74 -15.89 -24.32
CA GLY A 259 -10.13 -16.20 -24.65
C GLY A 259 -10.80 -17.23 -23.73
N GLY A 260 -10.35 -17.36 -22.48
CA GLY A 260 -10.97 -18.25 -21.50
C GLY A 260 -10.29 -19.61 -21.35
N LYS A 261 -9.18 -19.86 -22.08
CA LYS A 261 -8.49 -21.16 -22.04
C LYS A 261 -7.64 -21.33 -20.79
N PHE A 262 -6.99 -20.26 -20.35
CA PHE A 262 -6.05 -20.29 -19.23
C PHE A 262 -6.51 -19.38 -18.10
N ALA A 263 -6.03 -19.67 -16.89
CA ALA A 263 -6.04 -18.74 -15.78
C ALA A 263 -4.62 -18.53 -15.26
N ALA A 264 -4.38 -17.34 -14.71
CA ALA A 264 -3.14 -17.05 -14.02
C ALA A 264 -3.12 -17.71 -12.64
N ARG A 265 -1.92 -18.01 -12.17
CA ARG A 265 -1.64 -18.48 -10.81
C ARG A 265 -0.32 -17.91 -10.33
N GLU A 266 -0.24 -17.68 -9.04
CA GLU A 266 0.93 -17.10 -8.37
C GLU A 266 1.58 -18.14 -7.43
N LEU A 267 2.88 -17.98 -7.18
CA LEU A 267 3.71 -18.75 -6.26
C LEU A 267 4.88 -17.85 -5.84
N PHE A 268 5.29 -17.91 -4.58
CA PHE A 268 6.60 -17.42 -4.18
C PHE A 268 7.66 -18.53 -4.30
N ASP A 269 8.59 -18.37 -5.24
CA ASP A 269 9.71 -19.29 -5.40
C ASP A 269 10.82 -18.93 -4.41
N ALA A 270 10.93 -19.69 -3.31
CA ALA A 270 11.92 -19.43 -2.27
C ALA A 270 13.37 -19.64 -2.75
N THR A 271 13.60 -20.47 -3.78
CA THR A 271 14.92 -20.71 -4.35
C THR A 271 15.35 -19.54 -5.23
N GLU A 272 14.47 -19.09 -6.11
CA GLU A 272 14.72 -17.92 -6.98
C GLU A 272 14.51 -16.58 -6.24
N ARG A 273 13.94 -16.62 -5.04
CA ARG A 273 13.51 -15.46 -4.25
C ARG A 273 12.62 -14.52 -5.08
N SER A 274 11.68 -15.10 -5.83
CA SER A 274 10.86 -14.38 -6.81
C SER A 274 9.39 -14.74 -6.65
N VAL A 275 8.51 -13.76 -6.74
CA VAL A 275 7.08 -14.01 -6.96
C VAL A 275 6.87 -14.32 -8.44
N ARG A 276 6.32 -15.49 -8.74
CA ARG A 276 6.16 -16.00 -10.10
C ARG A 276 4.68 -16.08 -10.45
N VAL A 277 4.30 -15.40 -11.52
CA VAL A 277 2.95 -15.46 -12.07
C VAL A 277 3.00 -16.17 -13.42
N ASN A 278 2.39 -17.35 -13.50
CA ASN A 278 2.32 -18.13 -14.73
C ASN A 278 0.88 -18.56 -15.03
N THR A 279 0.68 -19.22 -16.17
CA THR A 279 -0.64 -19.69 -16.59
C THR A 279 -0.78 -21.19 -16.43
N ARG A 280 -2.04 -21.63 -16.35
CA ARG A 280 -2.41 -23.04 -16.46
C ARG A 280 -3.85 -23.16 -16.98
N GLU A 281 -4.16 -24.29 -17.62
CA GLU A 281 -5.51 -24.52 -18.15
C GLU A 281 -6.55 -24.53 -17.03
N ILE A 282 -7.69 -23.89 -17.24
CA ILE A 282 -8.72 -23.67 -16.22
C ILE A 282 -9.30 -24.97 -15.63
N GLY A 283 -9.36 -26.04 -16.44
CA GLY A 283 -9.85 -27.35 -16.04
C GLY A 283 -8.82 -28.20 -15.29
N ASN A 284 -7.57 -27.75 -15.19
CA ASN A 284 -6.51 -28.50 -14.55
C ASN A 284 -6.64 -28.43 -13.02
N GLN A 285 -6.43 -29.57 -12.36
CA GLN A 285 -6.48 -29.73 -10.92
C GLN A 285 -5.16 -30.36 -10.46
N GLY A 286 -4.73 -30.04 -9.24
CA GLY A 286 -3.54 -30.67 -8.67
C GLY A 286 -3.37 -30.37 -7.19
N PRO A 287 -2.65 -31.23 -6.45
CA PRO A 287 -2.52 -31.13 -4.99
C PRO A 287 -1.79 -29.88 -4.50
N HIS A 288 -1.07 -29.20 -5.40
CA HIS A 288 -0.36 -27.94 -5.15
C HIS A 288 -1.06 -26.72 -5.77
N LEU A 289 -2.27 -26.87 -6.29
CA LEU A 289 -3.07 -25.78 -6.83
C LEU A 289 -4.19 -25.46 -5.86
N GLY A 290 -4.30 -24.19 -5.49
CA GLY A 290 -5.22 -23.75 -4.47
C GLY A 290 -5.89 -22.42 -4.75
N ALA A 291 -6.63 -21.93 -3.77
CA ALA A 291 -7.32 -20.65 -3.82
C ALA A 291 -7.24 -19.95 -2.46
N ARG A 292 -7.28 -18.63 -2.48
CA ARG A 292 -7.42 -17.74 -1.31
C ARG A 292 -8.70 -16.92 -1.47
N PRO A 293 -9.89 -17.52 -1.23
CA PRO A 293 -11.16 -16.86 -1.51
C PRO A 293 -11.25 -15.48 -0.83
N PRO A 294 -11.34 -14.37 -1.57
CA PRO A 294 -11.45 -13.05 -0.98
C PRO A 294 -12.86 -12.82 -0.43
N ILE A 295 -12.98 -11.95 0.58
CA ILE A 295 -14.25 -11.51 1.17
C ILE A 295 -14.35 -9.99 1.05
N GLY A 296 -15.44 -9.50 0.46
CA GLY A 296 -15.72 -8.07 0.29
C GLY A 296 -16.27 -7.73 -1.09
#